data_AF-A0A0C9MPY4-F1
#
_entry.id   AF-A0A0C9MPY4-F1
#
_cell.length_a   1.000
_cell.length_b   1.000
_cell.length_c   1.000
_cell.angle_alpha   90.00
_cell.angle_beta   90.00
_cell.angle_gamma   90.00
#
_symmetry.space_group_name_H-M   'P 1'
#
loop_
_entity.id
_entity.type
_entity.pdbx_description
1 polymer ?
#
loop_
_entity_poly.entity_id
_entity_poly.type
_entity_poly.pdbx_seq_one_letter_code
_entity_poly.pdbx_strand_id
1 'polypeptide(L)'
;MLNVLRERRLPTAAYPIRGFAHFLHHPQRHAGPIFLSIVKVIATSSVVVIPLYRYGFGFQHTLLERAYKAFFSSHTPHTSMDSLLIKVSSLVLCLVETSAITLQIGNHFIGNIRARLFDSVLNERNGLPHQDESEANLALISAKVAGPASQDGSTASKYHFLSPRYLMILSAQQDDDWSIFFLRSALFVLTLPLNVVPVVGPLCFISIQALFRGGVAHKRYFQLYKWTPEQRQRRIEAYFWQYQRFGLVATALEMLPFVGYLFMYTNQVGAALWAMDLHDRKLLEPSASASSPKQD
;
A
#
# COMPACT_ATOMS: atom_id res chain seq x y z
N MET A 1 -7.85 1.32 -31.72
CA MET A 1 -7.89 0.08 -30.93
C MET A 1 -8.25 0.31 -29.44
N LEU A 2 -7.84 1.41 -28.80
CA LEU A 2 -8.21 1.76 -27.41
C LEU A 2 -9.70 2.07 -27.18
N ASN A 3 -10.42 2.58 -28.19
CA ASN A 3 -11.87 2.83 -28.08
C ASN A 3 -12.70 1.55 -27.97
N VAL A 4 -12.23 0.44 -28.58
CA VAL A 4 -12.92 -0.87 -28.52
C VAL A 4 -12.78 -1.52 -27.13
N LEU A 5 -11.75 -1.17 -26.36
CA LEU A 5 -11.56 -1.63 -24.98
C LEU A 5 -12.35 -0.80 -23.94
N ARG A 6 -12.95 0.32 -24.34
CA ARG A 6 -13.76 1.17 -23.46
C ARG A 6 -15.16 0.58 -23.20
N GLU A 7 -15.71 -0.14 -24.17
CA GLU A 7 -17.10 -0.65 -24.13
C GLU A 7 -17.26 -2.04 -23.48
N ARG A 8 -16.22 -2.89 -23.47
CA ARG A 8 -16.31 -4.19 -22.78
C ARG A 8 -16.05 -4.01 -21.28
N ARG A 9 -16.88 -4.65 -20.45
CA ARG A 9 -16.63 -4.80 -19.00
C ARG A 9 -15.30 -5.53 -18.80
N LEU A 10 -14.20 -4.79 -18.73
CA LEU A 10 -12.89 -5.38 -18.50
C LEU A 10 -12.88 -6.05 -17.12
N PRO A 11 -12.38 -7.29 -17.02
CA PRO A 11 -12.22 -7.93 -15.73
C PRO A 11 -11.27 -7.11 -14.88
N THR A 12 -11.55 -6.97 -13.58
CA THR A 12 -10.74 -6.14 -12.68
C THR A 12 -9.27 -6.58 -12.63
N ALA A 13 -9.04 -7.87 -12.89
CA ALA A 13 -7.72 -8.49 -13.03
C ALA A 13 -6.87 -7.91 -14.20
N ALA A 14 -7.48 -7.30 -15.21
CA ALA A 14 -6.77 -6.77 -16.38
C ALA A 14 -6.20 -5.36 -16.16
N TYR A 15 -6.65 -4.62 -15.15
CA TYR A 15 -6.20 -3.23 -14.93
C TYR A 15 -4.70 -3.10 -14.61
N PRO A 16 -4.07 -3.98 -13.80
CA PRO A 16 -2.62 -3.96 -13.61
C PRO A 16 -1.83 -4.06 -14.92
N ILE A 17 -2.24 -4.97 -15.81
CA ILE A 17 -1.63 -5.16 -17.13
C ILE A 17 -1.88 -3.94 -18.02
N ARG A 18 -3.11 -3.38 -17.99
CA ARG A 18 -3.45 -2.16 -18.73
C ARG A 18 -2.65 -0.96 -18.25
N GLY A 19 -2.39 -0.86 -16.94
CA GLY A 19 -1.53 0.17 -16.36
C GLY A 19 -0.10 0.08 -16.91
N PHE A 20 0.43 -1.13 -17.06
CA PHE A 20 1.73 -1.35 -17.71
C PHE A 20 1.70 -0.96 -19.20
N ALA A 21 0.69 -1.39 -19.95
CA ALA A 21 0.54 -0.98 -21.35
C ALA A 21 0.40 0.54 -21.52
N HIS A 22 -0.36 1.20 -20.64
CA HIS A 22 -0.50 2.65 -20.63
C HIS A 22 0.82 3.37 -20.36
N PHE A 23 1.58 2.85 -19.39
CA PHE A 23 2.91 3.35 -19.07
C PHE A 23 3.88 3.25 -20.25
N LEU A 24 3.86 2.12 -20.98
CA LEU A 24 4.71 1.92 -22.17
C LEU A 24 4.36 2.84 -23.34
N HIS A 25 3.11 3.29 -23.45
CA HIS A 25 2.73 4.26 -24.49
C HIS A 25 3.11 5.71 -24.15
N HIS A 26 3.33 6.04 -22.87
CA HIS A 26 3.74 7.37 -22.43
C HIS A 26 5.05 7.36 -21.62
N PRO A 27 6.15 6.76 -22.14
CA PRO A 27 7.35 6.53 -21.35
C PRO A 27 8.06 7.84 -21.00
N GLN A 28 8.07 8.82 -21.91
CA GLN A 28 8.78 10.09 -21.72
C GLN A 28 8.19 10.95 -20.59
N ARG A 29 6.89 10.83 -20.30
CA ARG A 29 6.22 11.62 -19.26
C ARG A 29 6.43 11.04 -17.86
N HIS A 30 6.53 9.72 -17.74
CA HIS A 30 6.50 9.05 -16.44
C HIS A 30 7.84 8.42 -16.02
N ALA A 31 8.73 8.07 -16.96
CA ALA A 31 9.99 7.39 -16.63
C ALA A 31 10.98 8.29 -15.86
N GLY A 32 11.07 9.58 -16.21
CA GLY A 32 11.99 10.52 -15.55
C GLY A 32 11.73 10.67 -14.03
N PRO A 33 10.50 11.00 -13.59
CA PRO A 33 10.16 11.09 -12.18
C PRO A 33 10.37 9.79 -11.38
N ILE A 34 10.11 8.64 -12.02
CA ILE A 34 10.35 7.32 -11.43
C ILE A 34 11.85 7.10 -11.22
N PHE A 35 12.64 7.27 -12.27
CA PHE A 35 14.10 7.10 -12.21
C PHE A 35 14.73 8.01 -11.15
N LEU A 36 14.37 9.30 -11.16
CA LEU A 36 14.91 10.27 -10.19
C LEU A 36 14.62 9.87 -8.75
N SER A 37 13.46 9.29 -8.48
CA SER A 37 13.13 8.91 -7.11
C SER A 37 13.75 7.59 -6.68
N ILE A 38 13.97 6.65 -7.61
CA ILE A 38 14.79 5.46 -7.35
C ILE A 38 16.21 5.92 -6.97
N VAL A 39 16.79 6.85 -7.74
CA VAL A 39 18.09 7.45 -7.44
C VAL A 39 18.08 8.14 -6.08
N LYS A 40 17.03 8.91 -5.74
CA LYS A 40 16.89 9.52 -4.41
C LYS A 40 16.82 8.49 -3.29
N VAL A 41 16.06 7.40 -3.47
CA VAL A 41 16.00 6.33 -2.46
C VAL A 41 17.38 5.71 -2.28
N ILE A 42 18.08 5.34 -3.35
CA ILE A 42 19.42 4.74 -3.27
C ILE A 42 20.41 5.70 -2.60
N ALA A 43 20.42 6.97 -3.01
CA ALA A 43 21.31 7.99 -2.46
C ALA A 43 21.02 8.23 -0.97
N THR A 44 19.76 8.49 -0.61
CA THR A 44 19.36 8.74 0.78
C THR A 44 19.59 7.51 1.65
N SER A 45 19.25 6.30 1.18
CA SER A 45 19.57 5.06 1.89
C SER A 45 21.06 4.90 2.08
N SER A 46 21.90 5.15 1.07
CA SER A 46 23.36 5.06 1.23
C SER A 46 23.88 6.05 2.27
N VAL A 47 23.41 7.30 2.23
CA VAL A 47 23.80 8.36 3.18
C VAL A 47 23.37 8.04 4.61
N VAL A 48 22.29 7.29 4.82
CA VAL A 48 21.81 6.94 6.17
C VAL A 48 22.41 5.62 6.66
N VAL A 49 22.47 4.61 5.81
CA VAL A 49 22.92 3.25 6.16
C VAL A 49 24.43 3.22 6.45
N ILE A 50 25.25 3.95 5.69
CA ILE A 50 26.71 3.92 5.85
C ILE A 50 27.14 4.46 7.23
N PRO A 51 26.69 5.64 7.69
CA PRO A 51 26.98 6.13 9.04
C PRO A 51 26.37 5.25 10.13
N LEU A 52 25.13 4.76 9.94
CA LEU A 52 24.47 3.89 10.91
C LEU A 52 25.27 2.60 11.13
N TYR A 53 25.78 1.98 10.06
CA TYR A 53 26.64 0.81 10.18
C TYR A 53 28.00 1.16 10.79
N ARG A 54 28.63 2.25 10.35
CA ARG A 54 29.98 2.66 10.77
C ARG A 54 30.05 3.08 12.24
N TYR A 55 29.04 3.79 12.73
CA TYR A 55 29.00 4.40 14.06
C TYR A 55 27.97 3.76 14.99
N GLY A 56 26.81 3.36 14.46
CA GLY A 56 25.72 2.77 15.25
C GLY A 56 26.05 1.37 15.77
N PHE A 57 26.66 0.51 14.95
CA PHE A 57 27.01 -0.85 15.38
C PHE A 57 27.93 -0.87 16.61
N GLY A 58 28.95 0.01 16.64
CA GLY A 58 29.86 0.12 17.78
C GLY A 58 29.14 0.55 19.06
N PHE A 59 28.30 1.59 18.96
CA PHE A 59 27.49 2.06 20.07
C PHE A 59 26.51 0.99 20.58
N GLN A 60 25.80 0.31 19.67
CA GLN A 60 24.85 -0.76 20.01
C GLN A 60 25.54 -1.92 20.71
N HIS A 61 26.70 -2.37 20.22
CA HIS A 61 27.45 -3.44 20.86
C HIS A 61 27.86 -3.05 22.29
N THR A 62 28.37 -1.84 22.50
CA THR A 62 28.74 -1.35 23.85
C THR A 62 27.52 -1.23 24.77
N LEU A 63 26.37 -0.79 24.26
CA LEU A 63 25.14 -0.69 25.03
C LEU A 63 24.62 -2.07 25.46
N LEU A 64 24.56 -3.02 24.52
CA LEU A 64 24.11 -4.39 24.79
C LEU A 64 25.04 -5.11 25.75
N GLU A 65 26.36 -4.90 25.63
CA GLU A 65 27.33 -5.48 26.56
C GLU A 65 27.08 -5.00 28.00
N ARG A 66 26.81 -3.70 28.20
CA ARG A 66 26.48 -3.13 29.51
C ARG A 66 25.16 -3.67 30.05
N ALA A 67 24.13 -3.75 29.21
CA ALA A 67 22.82 -4.28 29.60
C ALA A 67 22.89 -5.78 29.97
N TYR A 68 23.60 -6.58 29.18
CA TYR A 68 23.78 -8.01 29.43
C TYR A 68 24.52 -8.26 30.76
N LYS A 69 25.58 -7.48 31.02
CA LYS A 69 26.31 -7.51 32.30
C LYS A 69 25.39 -7.18 33.49
N ALA A 70 24.54 -6.17 33.35
CA ALA A 70 23.61 -5.75 34.40
C ALA A 70 22.51 -6.78 34.70
N PHE A 71 21.98 -7.46 33.68
CA PHE A 71 20.84 -8.38 33.83
C PHE A 71 21.24 -9.84 34.12
N PHE A 72 22.31 -10.34 33.51
CA PHE A 72 22.63 -11.78 33.52
C PHE A 72 23.92 -12.15 34.26
N SER A 73 24.86 -11.21 34.46
CA SER A 73 26.20 -11.48 34.99
C SER A 73 26.45 -10.91 36.38
N SER A 74 25.47 -10.97 37.28
CA SER A 74 25.77 -10.64 38.68
C SER A 74 26.71 -11.67 39.34
N HIS A 75 26.81 -12.91 38.82
CA HIS A 75 27.51 -14.01 39.51
C HIS A 75 28.33 -15.01 38.63
N THR A 76 28.45 -14.86 37.31
CA THR A 76 29.21 -15.82 36.46
C THR A 76 30.19 -15.16 35.48
N PRO A 77 31.37 -15.77 35.24
CA PRO A 77 32.38 -15.25 34.32
C PRO A 77 31.94 -15.39 32.86
N HIS A 78 32.38 -14.45 32.02
CA HIS A 78 32.05 -14.38 30.59
C HIS A 78 32.44 -15.67 29.84
N THR A 79 31.44 -16.37 29.30
CA THR A 79 31.66 -17.51 28.42
C THR A 79 31.76 -17.06 26.96
N SER A 80 32.41 -17.86 26.11
CA SER A 80 32.48 -17.60 24.67
C SER A 80 31.08 -17.50 24.01
N MET A 81 30.07 -18.12 24.61
CA MET A 81 28.68 -18.05 24.14
C MET A 81 28.06 -16.67 24.38
N ASP A 82 28.36 -16.02 25.51
CA ASP A 82 27.86 -14.67 25.81
C ASP A 82 28.38 -13.64 24.80
N SER A 83 29.66 -13.73 24.44
CA SER A 83 30.26 -12.84 23.42
C SER A 83 29.63 -13.04 22.05
N LEU A 84 29.32 -14.28 21.68
CA LEU A 84 28.64 -14.60 20.42
C LEU A 84 27.21 -14.05 20.44
N LEU A 85 26.47 -14.25 21.52
CA LEU A 85 25.09 -13.76 21.67
C LEU A 85 25.02 -12.22 21.59
N ILE A 86 25.95 -11.50 22.23
CA ILE A 86 26.02 -10.03 22.16
C ILE A 86 26.29 -9.56 20.73
N LYS A 87 27.22 -10.19 20.01
CA LYS A 87 27.53 -9.84 18.61
C LYS A 87 26.37 -10.13 17.66
N VAL A 88 25.70 -11.27 17.83
CA VAL A 88 24.54 -11.64 17.01
C VAL A 88 23.37 -10.70 17.27
N SER A 89 23.09 -10.40 18.54
CA SER A 89 22.00 -9.47 18.91
C SER A 89 22.25 -8.04 18.44
N SER A 90 23.49 -7.53 18.55
CA SER A 90 23.83 -6.19 18.02
C SER A 90 23.72 -6.14 16.50
N LEU A 91 24.13 -7.20 15.79
CA LEU A 91 23.96 -7.31 14.34
C LEU A 91 22.49 -7.33 13.94
N VAL A 92 21.67 -8.14 14.61
CA VAL A 92 20.22 -8.22 14.33
C VAL A 92 19.56 -6.86 14.56
N LEU A 93 19.88 -6.17 15.66
CA LEU A 93 19.35 -4.84 15.95
C LEU A 93 19.73 -3.84 14.84
N CYS A 94 21.01 -3.82 14.45
CA CYS A 94 21.49 -2.98 13.35
C CYS A 94 20.75 -3.25 12.04
N LEU A 95 20.54 -4.53 11.69
CA LEU A 95 19.81 -4.92 10.48
C LEU A 95 18.34 -4.50 10.52
N VAL A 96 17.68 -4.64 11.69
CA VAL A 96 16.29 -4.22 11.89
C VAL A 96 16.16 -2.70 11.72
N GLU A 97 17.03 -1.92 12.35
CA GLU A 97 17.03 -0.45 12.21
C GLU A 97 17.30 -0.01 10.78
N THR A 98 18.33 -0.59 10.15
CA THR A 98 18.70 -0.31 8.76
C THR A 98 17.53 -0.60 7.81
N SER A 99 16.85 -1.71 8.01
CA SER A 99 15.67 -2.11 7.24
C SER A 99 14.49 -1.16 7.47
N ALA A 100 14.17 -0.82 8.72
CA ALA A 100 13.08 0.08 9.06
C ALA A 100 13.27 1.46 8.43
N ILE A 101 14.48 2.02 8.52
CA ILE A 101 14.81 3.31 7.93
C ILE A 101 14.71 3.25 6.39
N THR A 102 15.29 2.22 5.77
CA THR A 102 15.23 2.04 4.32
C THR A 102 13.79 1.91 3.82
N LEU A 103 12.95 1.17 4.55
CA LEU A 103 11.53 1.02 4.24
C LEU A 103 10.76 2.34 4.39
N GLN A 104 11.05 3.14 5.42
CA GLN A 104 10.38 4.41 5.65
C GLN A 104 10.77 5.46 4.60
N ILE A 105 12.05 5.57 4.26
CA ILE A 105 12.56 6.41 3.17
C ILE A 105 11.92 5.97 1.84
N GLY A 106 11.91 4.66 1.57
CA GLY A 106 11.27 4.10 0.39
C GLY A 106 9.80 4.50 0.30
N ASN A 107 9.03 4.29 1.37
CA ASN A 107 7.62 4.66 1.42
C ASN A 107 7.37 6.14 1.16
N HIS A 108 8.22 7.02 1.70
CA HIS A 108 8.09 8.47 1.49
C HIS A 108 8.30 8.86 0.02
N PHE A 109 9.45 8.50 -0.57
CA PHE A 109 9.76 8.90 -1.95
C PHE A 109 8.90 8.16 -2.99
N ILE A 110 8.72 6.85 -2.83
CA ILE A 110 7.95 6.01 -3.75
C ILE A 110 6.45 6.32 -3.62
N GLY A 111 5.97 6.55 -2.39
CA GLY A 111 4.60 7.00 -2.12
C GLY A 111 4.25 8.29 -2.87
N ASN A 112 5.12 9.30 -2.79
CA ASN A 112 4.91 10.58 -3.47
C ASN A 112 4.84 10.45 -5.00
N ILE A 113 5.62 9.56 -5.61
CA ILE A 113 5.46 9.31 -7.06
C ILE A 113 4.18 8.57 -7.36
N ARG A 114 3.86 7.52 -6.59
CA ARG A 114 2.63 6.74 -6.81
C ARG A 114 1.40 7.63 -6.75
N ALA A 115 1.33 8.54 -5.78
CA ALA A 115 0.28 9.54 -5.71
C ALA A 115 0.26 10.42 -6.97
N ARG A 116 1.40 10.99 -7.38
CA ARG A 116 1.49 11.81 -8.60
C ARG A 116 1.11 11.07 -9.89
N LEU A 117 1.49 9.81 -10.03
CA LEU A 117 1.11 8.98 -11.19
C LEU A 117 -0.40 8.71 -11.20
N PHE A 118 -0.98 8.44 -10.03
CA PHE A 118 -2.41 8.28 -9.90
C PHE A 118 -3.14 9.57 -10.29
N ASP A 119 -2.71 10.70 -9.73
CA ASP A 119 -3.29 12.02 -10.01
C ASP A 119 -3.14 12.40 -11.49
N SER A 120 -2.01 12.08 -12.13
CA SER A 120 -1.80 12.32 -13.57
C SER A 120 -2.82 11.59 -14.43
N VAL A 121 -3.15 10.34 -14.11
CA VAL A 121 -4.15 9.55 -14.85
C VAL A 121 -5.55 10.09 -14.61
N LEU A 122 -5.87 10.54 -13.39
CA LEU A 122 -7.14 11.21 -13.11
C LEU A 122 -7.26 12.51 -13.91
N ASN A 123 -6.18 13.30 -13.98
CA ASN A 123 -6.14 14.55 -14.73
C ASN A 123 -6.38 14.35 -16.23
N GLU A 124 -5.84 13.29 -16.82
CA GLU A 124 -6.03 12.97 -18.25
C GLU A 124 -7.50 12.72 -18.63
N ARG A 125 -8.35 12.40 -17.66
CA ARG A 125 -9.78 12.14 -17.87
C ARG A 125 -10.69 13.10 -17.09
N ASN A 126 -10.17 14.23 -16.62
CA ASN A 126 -10.90 15.22 -15.83
C ASN A 126 -11.57 14.64 -14.55
N GLY A 127 -10.97 13.61 -13.95
CA GLY A 127 -11.46 13.00 -12.70
C GLY A 127 -10.76 13.51 -11.44
N LEU A 128 -10.00 14.60 -11.53
CA LEU A 128 -9.48 15.29 -10.35
C LEU A 128 -10.55 16.25 -9.81
N PRO A 129 -10.73 16.33 -8.47
CA PRO A 129 -11.48 17.40 -7.84
C PRO A 129 -11.00 18.78 -8.33
N HIS A 130 -11.93 19.66 -8.70
CA HIS A 130 -11.59 21.05 -9.00
C HIS A 130 -11.04 21.73 -7.74
N GLN A 131 -9.97 22.53 -7.87
CA GLN A 131 -9.33 23.19 -6.72
C GLN A 131 -10.26 24.13 -5.94
N ASP A 132 -11.33 24.60 -6.59
CA ASP A 132 -12.33 25.49 -5.99
C ASP A 132 -13.45 24.72 -5.24
N GLU A 133 -13.48 23.39 -5.31
CA GLU A 133 -14.45 22.60 -4.57
C GLU A 133 -14.10 22.55 -3.08
N SER A 134 -14.96 23.19 -2.27
CA SER A 134 -14.90 23.07 -0.81
C SER A 134 -14.92 21.60 -0.37
N GLU A 135 -14.17 21.28 0.69
CA GLU A 135 -14.15 19.93 1.27
C GLU A 135 -15.56 19.41 1.61
N ALA A 136 -16.48 20.31 1.95
CA ALA A 136 -17.88 19.99 2.19
C ALA A 136 -18.59 19.45 0.94
N ASN A 137 -18.29 19.98 -0.25
CA ASN A 137 -18.85 19.51 -1.51
C ASN A 137 -18.28 18.13 -1.87
N LEU A 138 -16.99 17.90 -1.64
CA LEU A 138 -16.35 16.59 -1.85
C LEU A 138 -16.94 15.52 -0.90
N ALA A 139 -17.16 15.90 0.36
CA ALA A 139 -17.84 15.04 1.32
C ALA A 139 -19.30 14.75 0.93
N LEU A 140 -20.00 15.70 0.30
CA LEU A 140 -21.34 15.48 -0.24
C LEU A 140 -21.32 14.50 -1.43
N ILE A 141 -20.34 14.63 -2.33
CA ILE A 141 -20.15 13.70 -3.45
C ILE A 141 -19.88 12.29 -2.92
N SER A 142 -18.98 12.14 -1.95
CA SER A 142 -18.67 10.84 -1.35
C SER A 142 -19.87 10.26 -0.60
N ALA A 143 -20.65 11.08 0.12
CA ALA A 143 -21.87 10.66 0.81
C ALA A 143 -22.96 10.18 -0.14
N LYS A 144 -23.11 10.81 -1.31
CA LYS A 144 -24.06 10.36 -2.34
C LYS A 144 -23.68 9.01 -2.96
N VAL A 145 -22.38 8.72 -3.05
CA VAL A 145 -21.86 7.50 -3.69
C VAL A 145 -21.78 6.32 -2.72
N ALA A 146 -21.29 6.57 -1.51
CA ALA A 146 -21.00 5.54 -0.52
C ALA A 146 -22.04 5.47 0.61
N GLY A 147 -23.04 6.35 0.58
CA GLY A 147 -24.01 6.56 1.66
C GLY A 147 -23.51 7.57 2.71
N PRO A 148 -24.38 8.01 3.62
CA PRO A 148 -24.06 9.02 4.62
C PRO A 148 -22.84 8.62 5.45
N ALA A 149 -22.03 9.60 5.84
CA ALA A 149 -21.03 9.39 6.87
C ALA A 149 -21.75 9.18 8.20
N SER A 150 -21.51 8.09 8.91
CA SER A 150 -22.05 7.97 10.27
C SER A 150 -21.26 8.91 11.18
N GLN A 151 -21.98 9.63 12.04
CA GLN A 151 -21.38 10.54 13.03
C GLN A 151 -20.78 9.77 14.20
N ASP A 152 -21.16 8.51 14.37
CA ASP A 152 -20.67 7.65 15.43
C ASP A 152 -19.38 6.98 14.95
N GLY A 153 -18.23 7.52 15.35
CA GLY A 153 -16.90 7.07 14.93
C GLY A 153 -16.52 5.63 15.36
N SER A 154 -17.48 4.85 15.85
CA SER A 154 -17.31 3.47 16.28
C SER A 154 -17.77 2.50 15.19
N THR A 155 -16.92 2.26 14.20
CA THR A 155 -17.11 1.13 13.28
C THR A 155 -16.83 -0.16 14.05
N ALA A 156 -17.85 -0.72 14.70
CA ALA A 156 -17.76 -2.04 15.30
C ALA A 156 -17.37 -3.03 14.19
N SER A 157 -16.18 -3.62 14.30
CA SER A 157 -15.69 -4.55 13.28
C SER A 157 -16.61 -5.76 13.23
N LYS A 158 -17.50 -5.78 12.22
CA LYS A 158 -18.39 -6.91 11.93
C LYS A 158 -17.62 -8.21 11.67
N TYR A 159 -16.32 -8.09 11.39
CA TYR A 159 -15.47 -9.20 11.02
C TYR A 159 -14.39 -9.49 12.06
N HIS A 160 -13.98 -10.75 12.11
CA HIS A 160 -12.82 -11.20 12.88
C HIS A 160 -11.52 -10.52 12.37
N PHE A 161 -10.58 -10.26 13.29
CA PHE A 161 -9.35 -9.51 13.02
C PHE A 161 -8.41 -10.16 11.97
N LEU A 162 -8.54 -11.47 11.72
CA LEU A 162 -7.81 -12.18 10.66
C LEU A 162 -8.67 -12.51 9.43
N SER A 163 -9.92 -12.04 9.39
CA SER A 163 -10.75 -12.31 8.22
C SER A 163 -10.18 -11.61 6.98
N PRO A 164 -10.25 -12.24 5.78
CA PRO A 164 -9.75 -11.62 4.55
C PRO A 164 -10.36 -10.24 4.27
N ARG A 165 -11.65 -10.08 4.57
CA ARG A 165 -12.36 -8.80 4.42
C ARG A 165 -11.79 -7.73 5.35
N TYR A 166 -11.61 -8.05 6.62
CA TYR A 166 -11.05 -7.11 7.60
C TYR A 166 -9.66 -6.62 7.18
N LEU A 167 -8.77 -7.54 6.78
CA LEU A 167 -7.41 -7.19 6.35
C LEU A 167 -7.42 -6.24 5.14
N MET A 168 -8.32 -6.47 4.17
CA MET A 168 -8.46 -5.59 3.01
C MET A 168 -9.03 -4.22 3.41
N ILE A 169 -10.08 -4.19 4.24
CA ILE A 169 -10.72 -2.95 4.74
C ILE A 169 -9.69 -2.11 5.50
N LEU A 170 -8.94 -2.73 6.42
CA LEU A 170 -7.92 -2.10 7.22
C LEU A 170 -6.87 -1.40 6.33
N SER A 171 -6.42 -2.08 5.28
CA SER A 171 -5.47 -1.51 4.33
C SER A 171 -6.02 -0.33 3.50
N ALA A 172 -7.35 -0.24 3.34
CA ALA A 172 -8.01 0.84 2.64
C ALA A 172 -8.31 2.06 3.54
N GLN A 173 -8.54 1.82 4.83
CA GLN A 173 -8.95 2.85 5.78
C GLN A 173 -7.79 3.67 6.33
N GLN A 174 -6.75 3.01 6.78
CA GLN A 174 -5.81 3.62 7.72
C GLN A 174 -4.61 4.22 6.98
N ASP A 175 -4.40 5.50 7.26
CA ASP A 175 -3.36 6.34 6.70
C ASP A 175 -2.17 6.30 7.67
N ASP A 176 -1.17 5.47 7.36
CA ASP A 176 0.19 5.49 7.95
C ASP A 176 0.33 5.14 9.46
N ASP A 177 -0.46 4.22 9.99
CA ASP A 177 -0.20 3.68 11.33
C ASP A 177 0.82 2.53 11.36
N TRP A 178 1.71 2.60 12.36
CA TRP A 178 2.71 1.57 12.65
C TRP A 178 2.10 0.17 12.84
N SER A 179 0.87 0.09 13.34
CA SER A 179 0.15 -1.17 13.54
C SER A 179 -0.01 -1.96 12.24
N ILE A 180 -0.37 -1.30 11.13
CA ILE A 180 -0.52 -1.95 9.82
C ILE A 180 0.83 -2.39 9.29
N PHE A 181 1.86 -1.57 9.48
CA PHE A 181 3.20 -1.93 9.05
C PHE A 181 3.67 -3.23 9.71
N PHE A 182 3.52 -3.33 11.04
CA PHE A 182 3.87 -4.54 11.78
C PHE A 182 2.94 -5.71 11.44
N LEU A 183 1.63 -5.48 11.32
CA LEU A 183 0.67 -6.52 10.96
C LEU A 183 0.98 -7.14 9.60
N ARG A 184 1.25 -6.32 8.58
CA ARG A 184 1.59 -6.79 7.24
C ARG A 184 2.91 -7.56 7.24
N SER A 185 3.92 -7.06 7.96
CA SER A 185 5.21 -7.72 8.09
C SER A 185 5.10 -9.05 8.83
N ALA A 186 4.32 -9.10 9.91
CA ALA A 186 4.04 -10.32 10.67
C ALA A 186 3.27 -11.35 9.82
N LEU A 187 2.24 -10.93 9.09
CA LEU A 187 1.50 -11.81 8.18
C LEU A 187 2.38 -12.32 7.04
N PHE A 188 3.31 -11.51 6.53
CA PHE A 188 4.30 -11.97 5.57
C PHE A 188 5.14 -13.10 6.16
N VAL A 189 5.74 -12.91 7.33
CA VAL A 189 6.56 -13.94 7.99
C VAL A 189 5.73 -15.19 8.32
N LEU A 190 4.51 -15.03 8.81
CA LEU A 190 3.59 -16.13 9.13
C LEU A 190 3.21 -16.94 7.89
N THR A 191 3.13 -16.30 6.72
CA THR A 191 2.76 -16.95 5.46
C THR A 191 3.96 -17.51 4.70
N LEU A 192 5.20 -17.21 5.10
CA LEU A 192 6.40 -17.76 4.44
C LEU A 192 6.46 -19.30 4.45
N PRO A 193 6.19 -20.01 5.57
CA PRO A 193 6.22 -21.48 5.61
C PRO A 193 5.26 -22.14 4.61
N LEU A 194 4.22 -21.42 4.17
CA LEU A 194 3.27 -21.92 3.19
C LEU A 194 3.96 -22.24 1.86
N ASN A 195 5.05 -21.54 1.51
CA ASN A 195 5.81 -21.74 0.28
C ASN A 195 6.63 -23.04 0.25
N VAL A 196 6.68 -23.81 1.35
CA VAL A 196 7.31 -25.15 1.38
C VAL A 196 6.58 -26.11 0.44
N VAL A 197 5.26 -25.94 0.25
CA VAL A 197 4.48 -26.71 -0.72
C VAL A 197 4.56 -26.02 -2.08
N PRO A 198 5.20 -26.63 -3.10
CA PRO A 198 5.31 -26.01 -4.41
C PRO A 198 3.91 -25.81 -5.02
N VAL A 199 3.77 -24.76 -5.84
CA VAL A 199 2.53 -24.36 -6.50
C VAL A 199 1.45 -23.85 -5.53
N VAL A 200 0.92 -24.71 -4.65
CA VAL A 200 -0.16 -24.35 -3.72
C VAL A 200 0.29 -23.28 -2.73
N GLY A 201 1.51 -23.41 -2.22
CA GLY A 201 2.11 -22.47 -1.28
C GLY A 201 2.15 -21.04 -1.82
N PRO A 202 2.86 -20.81 -2.95
CA PRO A 202 2.90 -19.52 -3.61
C PRO A 202 1.51 -18.97 -3.99
N LEU A 203 0.58 -19.81 -4.45
CA LEU A 203 -0.78 -19.35 -4.78
C LEU A 203 -1.53 -18.82 -3.56
N CYS A 204 -1.48 -19.53 -2.44
CA CYS A 204 -2.11 -19.09 -1.20
C CYS A 204 -1.39 -17.84 -0.63
N PHE A 205 -0.06 -17.81 -0.69
CA PHE A 205 0.75 -16.67 -0.27
C PHE A 205 0.36 -15.40 -1.06
N ILE A 206 0.33 -15.47 -2.39
CA ILE A 206 -0.10 -14.37 -3.26
C ILE A 206 -1.53 -13.96 -2.93
N SER A 207 -2.42 -14.91 -2.68
CA SER A 207 -3.82 -14.63 -2.35
C SER A 207 -3.99 -13.84 -1.06
N ILE A 208 -3.19 -14.14 -0.04
CA ILE A 208 -3.22 -13.41 1.24
C ILE A 208 -2.60 -12.01 1.05
N GLN A 209 -1.46 -11.91 0.36
CA GLN A 209 -0.79 -10.61 0.13
C GLN A 209 -1.61 -9.68 -0.77
N ALA A 210 -2.37 -10.26 -1.69
CA ALA A 210 -3.29 -9.53 -2.57
C ALA A 210 -4.39 -8.77 -1.81
N LEU A 211 -4.75 -9.17 -0.59
CA LEU A 211 -5.74 -8.46 0.23
C LEU A 211 -5.27 -7.02 0.51
N PHE A 212 -4.02 -6.86 0.94
CA PHE A 212 -3.41 -5.56 1.18
C PHE A 212 -3.27 -4.76 -0.11
N ARG A 213 -2.84 -5.42 -1.20
CA ARG A 213 -2.66 -4.75 -2.50
C ARG A 213 -3.98 -4.28 -3.12
N GLY A 214 -5.04 -5.05 -2.93
CA GLY A 214 -6.39 -4.71 -3.35
C GLY A 214 -6.95 -3.53 -2.57
N GLY A 215 -6.86 -3.55 -1.24
CA GLY A 215 -7.44 -2.46 -0.42
C GLY A 215 -6.76 -1.11 -0.63
N VAL A 216 -5.45 -1.08 -0.93
CA VAL A 216 -4.75 0.19 -1.23
C VAL A 216 -5.01 0.73 -2.65
N ALA A 217 -5.63 -0.05 -3.55
CA ALA A 217 -5.75 0.31 -4.97
C ALA A 217 -6.41 1.69 -5.19
N HIS A 218 -7.55 1.94 -4.53
CA HIS A 218 -8.28 3.20 -4.64
C HIS A 218 -8.07 4.15 -3.45
N LYS A 219 -7.08 3.88 -2.59
CA LYS A 219 -6.81 4.70 -1.40
C LYS A 219 -6.60 6.17 -1.77
N ARG A 220 -5.85 6.46 -2.83
CA ARG A 220 -5.64 7.84 -3.31
C ARG A 220 -6.93 8.50 -3.78
N TYR A 221 -7.79 7.79 -4.51
CA TYR A 221 -9.10 8.31 -4.91
C TYR A 221 -9.97 8.65 -3.69
N PHE A 222 -10.01 7.76 -2.70
CA PHE A 222 -10.76 7.98 -1.46
C PHE A 222 -10.24 9.17 -0.67
N GLN A 223 -8.93 9.42 -0.66
CA GLN A 223 -8.32 10.60 -0.04
C GLN A 223 -8.70 11.89 -0.77
N LEU A 224 -8.63 11.90 -2.11
CA LEU A 224 -8.96 13.07 -2.94
C LEU A 224 -10.43 13.49 -2.77
N TYR A 225 -11.35 12.52 -2.71
CA TYR A 225 -12.78 12.77 -2.52
C TYR A 225 -13.23 12.75 -1.05
N LYS A 226 -12.30 12.81 -0.09
CA LYS A 226 -12.58 12.91 1.36
C LYS A 226 -13.55 11.83 1.88
N TRP A 227 -13.38 10.59 1.42
CA TRP A 227 -14.18 9.46 1.89
C TRP A 227 -13.85 9.11 3.34
N THR A 228 -14.87 8.93 4.16
CA THR A 228 -14.72 8.48 5.55
C THR A 228 -14.32 7.00 5.62
N PRO A 229 -13.69 6.53 6.71
CA PRO A 229 -13.30 5.13 6.87
C PRO A 229 -14.46 4.15 6.63
N GLU A 230 -15.67 4.50 7.08
CA GLU A 230 -16.85 3.66 6.89
C GLU A 230 -17.31 3.56 5.44
N GLN A 231 -17.26 4.68 4.72
CA GLN A 231 -17.59 4.72 3.30
C GLN A 231 -16.62 3.85 2.50
N ARG A 232 -15.33 3.91 2.84
CA ARG A 232 -14.29 3.04 2.28
C ARG A 232 -14.61 1.57 2.59
N GLN A 233 -14.94 1.26 3.84
CA GLN A 233 -15.31 -0.08 4.27
C GLN A 233 -16.50 -0.65 3.49
N ARG A 234 -17.62 0.06 3.42
CA ARG A 234 -18.82 -0.37 2.67
C ARG A 234 -18.49 -0.67 1.21
N ARG A 235 -17.65 0.17 0.59
CA ARG A 235 -17.22 -0.02 -0.80
C ARG A 235 -16.34 -1.26 -0.97
N ILE A 236 -15.35 -1.45 -0.11
CA ILE A 236 -14.48 -2.62 -0.14
C ILE A 236 -15.30 -3.90 0.11
N GLU A 237 -16.23 -3.88 1.05
CA GLU A 237 -17.09 -5.03 1.34
C GLU A 237 -17.98 -5.42 0.16
N ALA A 238 -18.67 -4.44 -0.43
CA ALA A 238 -19.58 -4.68 -1.55
C ALA A 238 -18.84 -5.22 -2.79
N TYR A 239 -17.60 -4.79 -3.01
CA TYR A 239 -16.81 -5.12 -4.20
C TYR A 239 -15.56 -5.94 -3.90
N PHE A 240 -15.54 -6.67 -2.79
CA PHE A 240 -14.38 -7.40 -2.27
C PHE A 240 -13.67 -8.24 -3.35
N TRP A 241 -14.43 -9.02 -4.12
CA TRP A 241 -13.87 -9.88 -5.16
C TRP A 241 -13.23 -9.11 -6.32
N GLN A 242 -13.67 -7.89 -6.61
CA GLN A 242 -13.04 -7.06 -7.64
C GLN A 242 -11.67 -6.56 -7.15
N TYR A 243 -11.61 -6.06 -5.92
CA TYR A 243 -10.35 -5.64 -5.28
C TYR A 243 -9.39 -6.82 -5.10
N GLN A 244 -9.89 -8.00 -4.73
CA GLN A 244 -9.07 -9.20 -4.62
C GLN A 244 -8.46 -9.60 -5.97
N ARG A 245 -9.25 -9.61 -7.05
CA ARG A 245 -8.76 -9.93 -8.40
C ARG A 245 -7.72 -8.94 -8.90
N PHE A 246 -7.94 -7.65 -8.64
CA PHE A 246 -6.93 -6.62 -8.90
C PHE A 246 -5.64 -6.89 -8.12
N GLY A 247 -5.77 -7.09 -6.81
CA GLY A 247 -4.65 -7.35 -5.90
C GLY A 247 -3.86 -8.60 -6.26
N LEU A 248 -4.53 -9.66 -6.71
CA LEU A 248 -3.89 -10.92 -7.14
C LEU A 248 -2.92 -10.69 -8.30
N VAL A 249 -3.41 -10.07 -9.38
CA VAL A 249 -2.57 -9.81 -10.56
C VAL A 249 -1.49 -8.77 -10.23
N ALA A 250 -1.83 -7.72 -9.50
CA ALA A 250 -0.88 -6.70 -9.08
C ALA A 250 0.26 -7.30 -8.24
N THR A 251 -0.06 -8.19 -7.30
CA THR A 251 0.93 -8.87 -6.45
C THR A 251 1.77 -9.85 -7.26
N ALA A 252 1.16 -10.63 -8.16
CA ALA A 252 1.89 -11.55 -9.03
C ALA A 252 2.90 -10.82 -9.93
N LEU A 253 2.54 -9.65 -10.46
CA LEU A 253 3.44 -8.81 -11.25
C LEU A 253 4.58 -8.23 -10.40
N GLU A 254 4.29 -7.78 -9.18
CA GLU A 254 5.30 -7.25 -8.26
C GLU A 254 6.27 -8.31 -7.73
N MET A 255 5.89 -9.59 -7.75
CA MET A 255 6.75 -10.70 -7.36
C MET A 255 7.86 -11.01 -8.36
N LEU A 256 7.75 -10.51 -9.60
CA LEU A 256 8.79 -10.73 -10.60
C LEU A 256 10.10 -10.05 -10.14
N PRO A 257 11.22 -10.80 -10.06
CA PRO A 257 12.49 -10.21 -9.64
C PRO A 257 12.92 -9.12 -10.62
N PHE A 258 13.59 -8.09 -10.12
CA PHE A 258 14.07 -6.91 -10.85
C PHE A 258 12.97 -5.99 -11.38
N VAL A 259 12.02 -6.52 -12.16
CA VAL A 259 10.94 -5.75 -12.79
C VAL A 259 9.76 -5.48 -11.85
N GLY A 260 9.63 -6.19 -10.73
CA GLY A 260 8.57 -6.02 -9.75
C GLY A 260 8.46 -4.58 -9.22
N TYR A 261 9.60 -3.88 -9.07
CA TYR A 261 9.62 -2.47 -8.69
C TYR A 261 8.97 -1.56 -9.73
N LEU A 262 9.16 -1.85 -11.02
CA LEU A 262 8.45 -1.14 -12.09
C LEU A 262 6.94 -1.40 -11.99
N PHE A 263 6.55 -2.64 -11.73
CA PHE A 263 5.15 -3.01 -11.58
C PHE A 263 4.46 -2.32 -10.41
N MET A 264 5.16 -1.94 -9.35
CA MET A 264 4.58 -1.11 -8.28
C MET A 264 4.02 0.23 -8.80
N TYR A 265 4.69 0.84 -9.79
CA TYR A 265 4.24 2.08 -10.42
C TYR A 265 3.14 1.83 -11.43
N THR A 266 3.28 0.81 -12.27
CA THR A 266 2.27 0.53 -13.29
C THR A 266 0.98 -0.04 -12.72
N ASN A 267 1.05 -0.76 -11.60
CA ASN A 267 -0.12 -1.16 -10.82
C ASN A 267 -0.87 0.06 -10.30
N GLN A 268 -0.15 1.11 -9.87
CA GLN A 268 -0.78 2.36 -9.44
C GLN A 268 -1.49 3.07 -10.59
N VAL A 269 -0.87 3.14 -11.78
CA VAL A 269 -1.51 3.63 -13.01
C VAL A 269 -2.74 2.78 -13.35
N GLY A 270 -2.65 1.45 -13.24
CA GLY A 270 -3.76 0.53 -13.44
C GLY A 270 -4.91 0.76 -12.46
N ALA A 271 -4.62 1.02 -11.19
CA ALA A 271 -5.61 1.36 -10.18
C ALA A 271 -6.29 2.71 -10.49
N ALA A 272 -5.54 3.69 -10.98
CA ALA A 272 -6.10 4.97 -11.40
C ALA A 272 -7.01 4.83 -12.62
N LEU A 273 -6.60 4.04 -13.62
CA LEU A 273 -7.44 3.71 -14.78
C LEU A 273 -8.71 2.97 -14.35
N TRP A 274 -8.62 2.10 -13.35
CA TRP A 274 -9.79 1.42 -12.80
C TRP A 274 -10.72 2.40 -12.07
N ALA A 275 -10.18 3.28 -11.23
CA ALA A 275 -10.94 4.32 -10.57
C ALA A 275 -11.66 5.21 -11.60
N MET A 276 -10.96 5.62 -12.66
CA MET A 276 -11.57 6.41 -13.73
C MET A 276 -12.64 5.66 -14.51
N ASP A 277 -12.42 4.40 -14.86
CA ASP A 277 -13.45 3.60 -15.54
C ASP A 277 -14.68 3.40 -14.64
N LEU A 278 -14.53 3.40 -13.30
CA LEU A 278 -15.65 3.39 -12.36
C LEU A 278 -16.32 4.76 -12.22
N HIS A 279 -15.54 5.84 -12.28
CA HIS A 279 -16.00 7.23 -12.26
C HIS A 279 -16.84 7.53 -13.51
N ASP A 280 -16.29 7.27 -14.71
CA ASP A 280 -16.95 7.43 -16.02
C ASP A 280 -18.29 6.66 -16.10
N ARG A 281 -18.41 5.55 -15.37
CA ARG A 281 -19.62 4.71 -15.30
C ARG A 281 -20.65 5.19 -14.27
N LYS A 282 -20.39 6.31 -13.59
CA LYS A 282 -21.19 6.82 -12.47
C LYS A 282 -21.32 5.84 -11.31
N LEU A 283 -20.40 4.87 -11.20
CA LEU A 283 -20.32 3.95 -10.07
C LEU A 283 -19.54 4.55 -8.91
N LEU A 284 -18.89 5.70 -9.16
CA LEU A 284 -18.25 6.56 -8.17
C LEU A 284 -18.77 8.01 -8.23
N GLU A 285 -19.89 8.24 -8.95
CA GLU A 285 -20.61 9.52 -8.99
C GLU A 285 -22.04 9.33 -8.43
N PRO A 286 -22.70 10.41 -8.00
CA PRO A 286 -24.12 10.36 -7.63
C PRO A 286 -25.00 9.87 -8.78
N SER A 287 -25.91 8.93 -8.54
CA SER A 287 -26.98 8.62 -9.50
C SER A 287 -27.82 9.88 -9.76
N ALA A 288 -28.04 10.23 -11.02
CA ALA A 288 -28.87 11.38 -11.42
C ALA A 288 -30.31 11.32 -10.90
N SER A 289 -30.76 10.16 -10.41
CA SER A 289 -32.07 9.99 -9.76
C SER A 289 -32.16 10.64 -8.36
N ALA A 290 -31.04 11.06 -7.76
CA ALA A 290 -31.01 11.70 -6.44
C ALA A 290 -31.00 13.25 -6.51
N SER A 291 -31.11 13.83 -7.70
CA SER A 291 -31.09 15.28 -7.93
C SER A 291 -32.38 15.85 -8.52
N SER A 292 -33.51 15.13 -8.46
CA SER A 292 -34.81 15.80 -8.63
C SER A 292 -35.21 16.39 -7.27
N PRO A 293 -35.12 17.70 -7.06
CA PRO A 293 -35.92 18.32 -6.01
C PRO A 293 -37.38 18.04 -6.37
N LYS A 294 -38.15 17.50 -5.44
CA LYS A 294 -39.61 17.62 -5.50
C LYS A 294 -39.88 19.13 -5.55
N GLN A 295 -40.31 19.60 -6.71
CA GLN A 295 -40.99 20.89 -6.82
C GLN A 295 -42.39 20.63 -6.27
N ASP A 296 -42.58 20.99 -5.01
CA ASP A 296 -43.89 21.28 -4.43
C ASP A 296 -44.16 22.78 -4.62
#